data_AF-A0A086ZU32-F1
#
_entry.id   AF-A0A086ZU32-F1
#
_cell.length_a   1.000
_cell.length_b   1.000
_cell.length_c   1.000
_cell.angle_alpha   90.00
_cell.angle_beta   90.00
_cell.angle_gamma   90.00
#
_symmetry.space_group_name_H-M   'P 1'
#
loop_
_entity.id
_entity.type
_entity.pdbx_description
1 polymer ?
#
loop_
_entity_poly.entity_id
_entity_poly.type
_entity_poly.pdbx_seq_one_letter_code
_entity_poly.pdbx_strand_id
1 'polypeptide(L)' 'MSINAKLRDMILDWNRKGISVTDTAHALKPYGITQAEIIDVIKAGHPTKPDPKYGPEFIEPLF' A
#
# COMPACT_ATOMS: atom_id res chain seq x y z
N MET A 1 -14.59 -12.04 -4.62
CA MET A 1 -15.38 -10.81 -4.35
C MET A 1 -14.49 -9.63 -4.64
N SER A 2 -15.00 -8.57 -5.26
CA SER A 2 -14.19 -7.37 -5.53
C SER A 2 -14.30 -6.38 -4.38
N ILE A 3 -13.18 -5.79 -3.97
CA ILE A 3 -13.16 -4.71 -2.96
C ILE A 3 -13.90 -3.50 -3.52
N ASN A 4 -15.02 -3.15 -2.90
CA ASN A 4 -15.81 -1.98 -3.32
C ASN A 4 -15.08 -0.66 -2.99
N ALA A 5 -15.39 0.40 -3.72
CA ALA A 5 -14.75 1.72 -3.58
C ALA A 5 -14.73 2.23 -2.12
N LYS A 6 -15.82 2.05 -1.38
CA LYS A 6 -15.92 2.46 0.03
C LYS A 6 -14.95 1.70 0.95
N LEU A 7 -14.73 0.41 0.69
CA LEU A 7 -13.78 -0.41 1.42
C LEU A 7 -12.34 -0.04 1.08
N ARG A 8 -12.09 0.27 -0.20
CA ARG A 8 -10.80 0.80 -0.67
C ARG A 8 -10.43 2.09 0.06
N ASP A 9 -11.34 3.06 0.11
CA ASP A 9 -11.12 4.33 0.83
C ASP A 9 -10.84 4.11 2.31
N MET A 10 -11.59 3.20 2.95
CA MET A 10 -11.38 2.88 4.37
C MET A 10 -10.01 2.25 4.63
N ILE A 11 -9.57 1.31 3.78
CA ILE A 11 -8.23 0.71 3.87
C ILE A 11 -7.14 1.77 3.72
N LEU A 12 -7.28 2.69 2.77
CA LEU A 12 -6.33 3.77 2.54
C LEU A 12 -6.30 4.78 3.70
N ASP A 13 -7.45 5.12 4.27
CA ASP A 13 -7.57 5.98 5.45
C ASP A 13 -6.87 5.35 6.67
N TRP A 14 -7.09 4.07 6.92
CA TRP A 14 -6.47 3.34 8.03
C TRP A 14 -4.96 3.24 7.86
N ASN A 15 -4.49 2.97 6.64
CA ASN A 15 -3.06 2.98 6.33
C ASN A 15 -2.44 4.38 6.56
N ARG A 16 -3.14 5.46 6.16
CA ARG A 16 -2.70 6.85 6.44
C ARG A 16 -2.66 7.17 7.93
N LYS A 17 -3.53 6.57 8.74
CA LYS A 17 -3.54 6.69 10.21
C LYS A 17 -2.46 5.83 10.90
N GLY A 18 -1.68 5.06 10.13
CA GLY A 18 -0.62 4.20 10.65
C GLY A 18 -1.12 2.87 11.21
N ILE A 19 -2.35 2.46 10.88
CA ILE A 19 -2.87 1.14 11.25
C ILE A 19 -2.19 0.08 10.40
N SER A 20 -1.69 -0.99 11.03
CA SER A 20 -0.99 -2.05 10.33
C SER A 20 -1.92 -2.80 9.37
N VAL A 21 -1.34 -3.33 8.29
CA VAL A 21 -2.04 -4.24 7.36
C VAL A 21 -2.64 -5.45 8.10
N THR A 22 -1.94 -5.96 9.12
CA THR A 22 -2.40 -7.08 9.95
C THR A 22 -3.67 -6.74 10.72
N ASP A 23 -3.70 -5.59 11.39
CA ASP A 23 -4.87 -5.12 12.14
C ASP A 23 -6.05 -4.82 11.20
N THR A 24 -5.75 -4.21 10.04
CA THR A 24 -6.73 -3.95 8.99
C THR A 24 -7.33 -5.26 8.47
N ALA A 25 -6.53 -6.29 8.22
CA ALA A 25 -7.01 -7.60 7.79
C ALA A 25 -7.83 -8.31 8.87
N HIS A 26 -7.46 -8.15 10.15
CA HIS A 26 -8.22 -8.71 11.25
C HIS A 26 -9.62 -8.07 11.35
N ALA A 27 -9.70 -6.74 11.22
CA ALA A 27 -10.97 -6.00 11.20
C ALA A 27 -11.81 -6.30 9.95
N LEU A 28 -11.17 -6.60 8.81
CA LEU A 28 -11.83 -6.90 7.54
C LEU A 28 -12.06 -8.40 7.29
N LYS A 29 -11.70 -9.27 8.24
CA LYS A 29 -11.95 -10.71 8.18
C LYS A 29 -13.41 -11.09 7.91
N PRO A 30 -14.43 -10.39 8.47
CA PRO A 30 -15.84 -10.67 8.16
C PRO A 30 -16.21 -10.42 6.69
N TYR A 31 -15.47 -9.55 6.01
CA TYR A 31 -15.65 -9.22 4.60
C TYR A 31 -14.86 -10.15 3.67
N GLY A 32 -14.13 -11.13 4.23
CA GLY A 32 -13.32 -12.07 3.46
C GLY A 32 -12.08 -11.46 2.81
N ILE A 33 -11.65 -10.27 3.26
CA ILE A 33 -10.51 -9.55 2.68
C ILE A 33 -9.21 -10.04 3.33
N THR A 34 -8.27 -10.42 2.47
CA THR A 34 -6.95 -10.91 2.87
C THR A 34 -5.93 -9.78 3.02
N GLN A 35 -4.82 -10.06 3.72
CA GLN A 35 -3.70 -9.11 3.78
C GLN A 35 -3.14 -8.78 2.39
N ALA A 36 -3.08 -9.76 1.48
CA ALA A 36 -2.60 -9.56 0.12
C ALA A 36 -3.44 -8.53 -0.64
N GLU A 37 -4.76 -8.62 -0.51
CA GLU A 37 -5.71 -7.66 -1.08
C GLU A 37 -5.57 -6.25 -0.50
N ILE A 38 -5.33 -6.14 0.81
CA ILE A 38 -5.06 -4.85 1.47
C ILE A 38 -3.77 -4.23 0.95
N ILE A 39 -2.70 -5.03 0.79
CA ILE A 39 -1.43 -4.57 0.22
C ILE A 39 -1.64 -4.07 -1.21
N ASP A 40 -2.40 -4.81 -2.01
CA ASP A 40 -2.71 -4.44 -3.40
C ASP A 40 -3.47 -3.10 -3.46
N VAL A 41 -4.47 -2.92 -2.59
CA VAL A 41 -5.19 -1.65 -2.46
C VAL A 41 -4.28 -0.49 -2.07
N ILE A 42 -3.37 -0.70 -1.10
CA ILE A 42 -2.43 0.32 -0.65
C ILE A 42 -1.47 0.69 -1.80
N LYS A 43 -0.93 -0.31 -2.51
CA LYS A 43 -0.06 -0.11 -3.69
C LYS A 43 -0.78 0.55 -4.87
N ALA A 44 -2.06 0.25 -5.07
CA ALA A 44 -2.86 0.84 -6.14
C ALA A 44 -3.36 2.25 -5.78
N GLY A 45 -3.57 2.55 -4.49
CA GLY A 45 -4.06 3.85 -3.99
C GLY A 45 -2.95 4.86 -3.70
N HIS A 46 -1.74 4.40 -3.41
CA HIS A 46 -0.53 5.20 -3.49
C HIS A 46 0.16 4.82 -4.80
N PRO A 47 0.03 5.59 -5.90
CA PRO A 47 1.02 5.49 -6.94
C PRO A 47 2.34 5.70 -6.21
N THR A 48 3.15 4.65 -6.14
CA THR A 48 4.57 4.77 -5.86
C THR A 48 5.03 5.80 -6.86
N LYS A 49 5.12 7.08 -6.45
CA LYS A 49 6.11 7.96 -7.05
C LYS A 49 7.37 7.10 -6.98
N PRO A 50 7.99 6.74 -8.12
CA PRO A 50 9.25 6.06 -8.05
C PRO A 50 10.10 6.92 -7.12
N ASP A 51 10.48 6.34 -5.98
CA ASP A 51 11.37 7.01 -5.05
C ASP A 51 12.55 7.49 -5.91
N PRO A 52 12.81 8.80 -6.04
CA PRO A 52 13.98 9.24 -6.79
C PRO A 52 15.29 8.87 -6.05
N LYS A 53 15.21 8.11 -4.96
CA LYS A 53 16.37 7.61 -4.20
C LYS A 53 17.07 6.40 -4.81
N TYR A 54 16.55 5.82 -5.89
CA TYR A 54 17.29 4.88 -6.73
C TYR A 54 17.22 5.30 -8.21
N GLY A 55 17.66 6.52 -8.52
CA GLY A 55 18.42 6.65 -9.77
C GLY A 55 19.61 5.70 -9.68
N PRO A 56 20.03 5.03 -10.78
CA PRO A 56 21.27 4.28 -10.74
C PRO A 56 22.35 5.24 -10.25
N GLU A 57 23.01 4.91 -9.14
CA GLU A 57 24.27 5.55 -8.78
C GLU A 57 25.20 5.33 -9.97
N PHE A 58 25.22 6.28 -10.91
CA PHE A 58 26.26 6.39 -11.90
C PHE A 58 27.50 6.79 -11.11
N ILE A 59 28.28 5.78 -10.74
CA ILE A 59 29.65 5.96 -10.28
C ILE A 59 30.40 6.56 -11.47
N GLU A 60 30.58 7.88 -11.48
CA GLU A 60 31.64 8.50 -12.29
C GLU A 60 32.80 8.82 -11.34
N PRO A 61 33.89 8.02 -11.34
CA PRO A 61 35.14 8.52 -10.82
C PRO A 61 35.71 9.45 -11.89
N LEU A 62 36.12 10.68 -11.55
CA LEU A 62 37.11 11.44 -12.32
C LEU A 62 37.47 12.74 -11.59
N PHE A 63 38.48 12.67 -10.73
CA PHE A 63 39.54 13.69 -10.62
C PHE A 63 40.85 12.99 -10.23
#